data_AF-A0A7Y0WAR5-F1
#
_entry.id   AF-A0A7Y0WAR5-F1
#
_cell.length_a   1.000
_cell.length_b   1.000
_cell.length_c   1.000
_cell.angle_alpha   90.00
_cell.angle_beta   90.00
_cell.angle_gamma   90.00
#
_symmetry.space_group_name_H-M   'P 1'
#
loop_
_entity.id
_entity.type
_entity.pdbx_description
1 polymer ?
#
loop_
_entity_poly.entity_id
_entity_poly.type
_entity_poly.pdbx_seq_one_letter_code
_entity_poly.pdbx_strand_id
1 'polypeptide(L)'
;MKDAAMEDRLQERSESIFGRFCKKVSSIDMRMAAGVPAVIGTLLFVAGCAQEAHGQMELLTYGGRAALDAYKSIAQSTTLSLPEFVAHAVTGKELGFGGTTQGYALGITTIGPIASSAAVLLARGLETARGMLNSVVNSLTHKVVNAQTPPVVPAFSPVVGTNSLAMTGIDMRTGFYVEGREQGQAVDLVDVHAELQIKPR
;
A
#
# COMPACT_ATOMS: atom_id res chain seq x y z
N MET A 1 -23.28 -7.74 31.35
CA MET A 1 -23.49 -8.73 30.26
C MET A 1 -23.98 -8.10 28.96
N LYS A 2 -24.83 -7.05 28.98
CA LYS A 2 -25.25 -6.34 27.75
C LYS A 2 -24.13 -5.49 27.12
N ASP A 3 -23.19 -5.01 27.92
CA ASP A 3 -22.13 -4.11 27.44
C ASP A 3 -21.07 -4.85 26.61
N ALA A 4 -20.66 -6.05 27.02
CA ALA A 4 -19.70 -6.87 26.27
C ALA A 4 -20.21 -7.24 24.87
N ALA A 5 -21.50 -7.60 24.75
CA ALA A 5 -22.11 -7.89 23.46
C ALA A 5 -22.25 -6.65 22.55
N MET A 6 -22.23 -5.44 23.12
CA MET A 6 -22.25 -4.19 22.36
C MET A 6 -20.84 -3.81 21.88
N GLU A 7 -19.82 -4.00 22.72
CA GLU A 7 -18.41 -3.80 22.37
C GLU A 7 -17.96 -4.74 21.24
N ASP A 8 -18.30 -6.03 21.32
CA ASP A 8 -17.99 -7.01 20.25
C ASP A 8 -18.58 -6.60 18.90
N ARG A 9 -19.82 -6.09 18.89
CA ARG A 9 -20.49 -5.63 17.66
C ARG A 9 -19.88 -4.35 17.11
N LEU A 10 -19.39 -3.45 17.97
CA LEU A 10 -18.69 -2.25 17.53
C LEU A 10 -17.33 -2.60 16.94
N GLN A 11 -16.64 -3.57 17.53
CA GLN A 11 -15.36 -4.06 17.03
C GLN A 11 -15.50 -4.77 15.68
N GLU A 12 -16.49 -5.64 15.51
CA GLU A 12 -16.76 -6.30 14.22
C GLU A 12 -17.09 -5.27 13.11
N ARG A 13 -17.85 -4.21 13.46
CA ARG A 13 -18.17 -3.12 12.54
C ARG A 13 -16.95 -2.28 12.17
N SER A 14 -16.10 -1.95 13.15
CA SER A 14 -14.90 -1.15 12.92
C SER A 14 -13.91 -1.91 12.03
N GLU A 15 -13.71 -3.22 12.27
CA GLU A 15 -12.88 -4.09 11.45
C GLU A 15 -13.40 -4.21 10.00
N SER A 16 -14.71 -4.23 9.81
CA SER A 16 -15.33 -4.25 8.48
C SER A 16 -15.11 -2.94 7.71
N ILE A 17 -15.30 -1.79 8.38
CA ILE A 17 -15.08 -0.47 7.79
C ILE A 17 -13.60 -0.28 7.47
N PHE A 18 -12.72 -0.64 8.41
CA PHE A 18 -11.28 -0.53 8.25
C PHE A 18 -10.76 -1.47 7.16
N GLY A 19 -11.27 -2.70 7.08
CA GLY A 19 -10.94 -3.63 6.00
C GLY A 19 -11.31 -3.10 4.61
N ARG A 20 -12.49 -2.46 4.48
CA ARG A 20 -12.90 -1.80 3.22
C ARG A 20 -12.04 -0.58 2.91
N PHE A 21 -11.66 0.18 3.93
CA PHE A 21 -10.76 1.32 3.81
C PHE A 21 -9.38 0.88 3.33
N CYS A 22 -8.74 -0.07 4.00
CA CYS A 22 -7.45 -0.63 3.60
C CYS A 22 -7.50 -1.18 2.18
N LYS A 23 -8.56 -1.89 1.81
CA LYS A 23 -8.74 -2.40 0.44
C LYS A 23 -8.87 -1.31 -0.62
N LYS A 24 -9.56 -0.21 -0.31
CA LYS A 24 -9.61 0.94 -1.22
C LYS A 24 -8.27 1.65 -1.28
N VAL A 25 -7.63 1.89 -0.15
CA VAL A 25 -6.38 2.65 -0.07
C VAL A 25 -5.21 1.88 -0.66
N SER A 26 -5.13 0.56 -0.48
CA SER A 26 -4.08 -0.29 -1.07
C SER A 26 -4.14 -0.32 -2.60
N SER A 27 -5.35 -0.19 -3.17
CA SER A 27 -5.58 -0.15 -4.61
C SER A 27 -5.16 1.15 -5.29
N ILE A 28 -4.84 2.19 -4.52
CA ILE A 28 -4.36 3.47 -5.05
C ILE A 28 -2.91 3.31 -5.51
N ASP A 29 -2.60 3.82 -6.71
CA ASP A 29 -1.22 3.94 -7.19
C ASP A 29 -0.45 4.91 -6.28
N MET A 30 0.77 4.56 -5.85
CA MET A 30 1.61 5.44 -5.03
C MET A 30 1.84 6.80 -5.69
N ARG A 31 1.91 6.85 -7.03
CA ARG A 31 2.04 8.11 -7.77
C ARG A 31 0.82 9.00 -7.59
N MET A 32 -0.38 8.42 -7.55
CA MET A 32 -1.61 9.15 -7.26
C MET A 32 -1.71 9.54 -5.79
N ALA A 33 -1.28 8.66 -4.89
CA ALA A 33 -1.25 8.93 -3.45
C ALA A 33 -0.32 10.11 -3.11
N ALA A 34 0.81 10.25 -3.80
CA ALA A 34 1.70 11.40 -3.65
C ALA A 34 1.24 12.62 -4.45
N GLY A 35 0.74 12.40 -5.67
CA GLY A 35 0.38 13.45 -6.62
C GLY A 35 -0.85 14.24 -6.23
N VAL A 36 -1.90 13.58 -5.72
CA VAL A 36 -3.15 14.26 -5.35
C VAL A 36 -2.94 15.31 -4.24
N PRO A 37 -2.26 15.00 -3.12
CA PRO A 37 -1.93 16.01 -2.11
C PRO A 37 -1.09 17.16 -2.65
N ALA A 38 -0.11 16.88 -3.52
CA ALA A 38 0.73 17.92 -4.12
C ALA A 38 -0.09 18.89 -4.99
N VAL A 39 -1.02 18.36 -5.80
CA VAL A 39 -1.92 19.18 -6.64
C VAL A 39 -2.86 20.02 -5.76
N ILE A 40 -3.49 19.41 -4.75
CA ILE A 40 -4.37 20.12 -3.82
C ILE A 40 -3.62 21.23 -3.10
N GLY A 41 -2.44 20.92 -2.57
CA GLY A 41 -1.58 21.89 -1.90
C GLY A 41 -1.20 23.05 -2.83
N THR A 42 -0.82 22.76 -4.08
CA THR A 42 -0.50 23.81 -5.07
C THR A 42 -1.71 24.71 -5.35
N LEU A 43 -2.90 24.14 -5.56
CA LEU A 43 -4.11 24.91 -5.81
C LEU A 43 -4.49 25.79 -4.61
N LEU A 44 -4.38 25.28 -3.39
CA LEU A 44 -4.61 26.05 -2.18
C LEU A 44 -3.58 27.17 -2.02
N PHE A 45 -2.33 26.94 -2.39
CA PHE A 45 -1.31 27.98 -2.34
C PHE A 45 -1.66 29.14 -3.28
N VAL A 46 -2.03 28.83 -4.53
CA VAL A 46 -2.48 29.84 -5.51
C VAL A 46 -3.72 30.57 -5.04
N ALA A 47 -4.70 29.86 -4.46
CA ALA A 47 -5.89 30.47 -3.88
C ALA A 47 -5.54 31.44 -2.74
N GLY A 48 -4.60 31.05 -1.87
CA GLY A 48 -4.09 31.92 -0.82
C GLY A 48 -3.36 33.15 -1.36
N CYS A 49 -2.60 33.04 -2.45
CA CYS A 49 -2.00 34.20 -3.13
C CYS A 49 -3.07 35.12 -3.72
N ALA A 50 -4.14 34.56 -4.28
CA ALA A 50 -5.26 35.34 -4.82
C ALA A 50 -6.01 36.10 -3.73
N GLN A 51 -6.26 35.46 -2.56
CA GLN A 51 -6.84 36.11 -1.38
C GLN A 51 -5.96 37.26 -0.90
N GLU A 52 -4.65 37.05 -0.87
CA GLU A 52 -3.67 38.06 -0.48
C GLU A 52 -3.66 39.26 -1.43
N ALA A 53 -3.66 39.00 -2.75
CA ALA A 53 -3.75 40.04 -3.76
C ALA A 53 -5.09 40.81 -3.69
N HIS A 54 -6.19 40.10 -3.41
CA HIS A 54 -7.50 40.71 -3.26
C HIS A 54 -7.58 41.61 -2.02
N GLY A 55 -7.09 41.15 -0.87
CA GLY A 55 -7.05 41.94 0.37
C GLY A 55 -6.13 43.16 0.26
N GLN A 56 -4.97 43.03 -0.41
CA GLN A 56 -4.10 44.18 -0.68
C GLN A 56 -4.75 45.20 -1.63
N MET A 57 -5.52 44.74 -2.62
CA MET A 57 -6.28 45.62 -3.50
C MET A 57 -7.40 46.34 -2.74
N GLU A 58 -8.10 45.64 -1.84
CA GLU A 58 -9.15 46.21 -0.99
C GLU A 58 -8.58 47.29 -0.06
N LEU A 59 -7.45 47.01 0.59
CA LEU A 59 -6.72 48.00 1.40
C LEU A 59 -6.31 49.22 0.58
N LEU A 60 -5.83 49.02 -0.65
CA LEU A 60 -5.46 50.13 -1.52
C LEU A 60 -6.68 50.95 -1.95
N THR A 61 -7.80 50.30 -2.20
CA THR A 61 -9.03 50.92 -2.71
C THR A 61 -9.74 51.73 -1.62
N TYR A 62 -9.85 51.19 -0.40
CA TYR A 62 -10.61 51.82 0.68
C TYR A 62 -9.72 52.53 1.72
N GLY A 63 -8.52 52.01 1.99
CA GLY A 63 -7.58 52.56 2.96
C GLY A 63 -6.45 53.38 2.36
N GLY A 64 -6.31 53.38 1.03
CA GLY A 64 -5.25 54.07 0.33
C GLY A 64 -3.86 53.48 0.57
N ARG A 65 -2.83 54.20 0.09
CA ARG A 65 -1.44 53.72 0.10
C ARG A 65 -0.86 53.55 1.51
N ALA A 66 -1.24 54.44 2.43
CA ALA A 66 -0.77 54.38 3.81
C ALA A 66 -1.24 53.11 4.54
N ALA A 67 -2.48 52.65 4.30
CA ALA A 67 -2.99 51.41 4.88
C ALA A 67 -2.26 50.18 4.33
N LEU A 68 -1.99 50.16 3.02
CA LEU A 68 -1.23 49.08 2.40
C LEU A 68 0.22 49.03 2.91
N ASP A 69 0.86 50.18 3.07
CA ASP A 69 2.23 50.26 3.60
C ASP A 69 2.29 49.83 5.08
N ALA A 70 1.30 50.22 5.89
CA ALA A 70 1.18 49.74 7.27
C ALA A 70 1.03 48.21 7.32
N TYR A 71 0.15 47.64 6.50
CA TYR A 71 -0.02 46.18 6.38
C TYR A 71 1.30 45.48 6.02
N LYS A 72 2.00 45.97 4.99
CA LYS A 72 3.29 45.41 4.57
C LYS A 72 4.37 45.55 5.64
N SER A 73 4.38 46.65 6.38
CA SER A 73 5.33 46.85 7.48
C SER A 73 5.13 45.83 8.61
N ILE A 74 3.87 45.51 8.94
CA ILE A 74 3.53 44.49 9.94
C ILE A 74 3.93 43.10 9.43
N ALA A 75 3.62 42.79 8.17
CA ALA A 75 3.99 41.52 7.54
C ALA A 75 5.52 41.34 7.49
N GLN A 76 6.28 42.38 7.17
CA GLN A 76 7.74 42.36 7.16
C GLN A 76 8.36 42.22 8.55
N SER A 77 7.72 42.80 9.58
CA SER A 77 8.18 42.65 10.97
C SER A 77 7.92 41.25 11.54
N THR A 78 7.04 40.47 10.91
CA THR A 78 6.67 39.13 11.33
C THR A 78 7.34 38.09 10.42
N THR A 79 8.67 37.96 10.52
CA THR A 79 9.40 36.92 9.78
C THR A 79 9.26 35.57 10.46
N LEU A 80 8.28 34.79 10.03
CA LEU A 80 8.09 33.40 10.46
C LEU A 80 8.94 32.46 9.61
N SER A 81 9.56 31.47 10.22
CA SER A 81 10.13 30.35 9.48
C SER A 81 9.01 29.48 8.88
N LEU A 82 9.35 28.69 7.85
CA LEU A 82 8.35 27.84 7.16
C LEU A 82 7.58 26.91 8.12
N PRO A 83 8.23 26.24 9.10
CA PRO A 83 7.53 25.40 10.07
C PRO A 83 6.61 26.21 11.00
N GLU A 84 7.05 27.39 11.44
CA GLU A 84 6.24 28.27 12.30
C GLU A 84 5.03 28.82 11.55
N PHE A 85 5.18 29.12 10.26
CA PHE A 85 4.09 29.55 9.40
C PHE A 85 3.01 28.47 9.24
N VAL A 86 3.42 27.22 9.01
CA VAL A 86 2.49 26.07 8.98
C VAL A 86 1.83 25.86 10.35
N ALA A 87 2.60 25.94 11.43
CA ALA A 87 2.07 25.79 12.79
C ALA A 87 1.05 26.89 13.14
N HIS A 88 1.32 28.13 12.74
CA HIS A 88 0.40 29.26 12.92
C HIS A 88 -0.90 29.06 12.13
N ALA A 89 -0.82 28.56 10.90
CA ALA A 89 -2.02 28.24 10.11
C ALA A 89 -2.86 27.13 10.77
N VAL A 90 -2.22 26.04 11.23
CA VAL A 90 -2.93 24.93 11.88
C VAL A 90 -3.55 25.34 13.22
N THR A 91 -2.90 26.23 13.96
CA THR A 91 -3.40 26.75 15.25
C THR A 91 -4.44 27.86 15.10
N GLY A 92 -4.77 28.26 13.86
CA GLY A 92 -5.78 29.28 13.59
C GLY A 92 -5.35 30.70 13.97
N LYS A 93 -4.04 30.97 14.05
CA LYS A 93 -3.53 32.33 14.23
C LYS A 93 -3.70 33.12 12.93
N GLU A 94 -4.03 34.40 13.03
CA GLU A 94 -4.09 35.27 11.85
C GLU A 94 -2.70 35.45 11.22
N LEU A 95 -2.63 35.22 9.91
CA LEU A 95 -1.41 35.31 9.09
C LEU A 95 -1.58 36.30 7.93
N GLY A 96 -2.58 37.18 7.99
CA GLY A 96 -2.99 38.05 6.89
C GLY A 96 -4.13 37.45 6.06
N PHE A 97 -4.52 38.13 4.97
CA PHE A 97 -5.72 37.81 4.19
C PHE A 97 -5.69 36.41 3.56
N GLY A 98 -4.52 35.97 3.10
CA GLY A 98 -4.33 34.65 2.50
C GLY A 98 -3.35 33.74 3.24
N GLY A 99 -2.72 34.24 4.31
CA GLY A 99 -1.60 33.55 4.96
C GLY A 99 -1.98 32.19 5.56
N THR A 100 -3.17 32.08 6.16
CA THR A 100 -3.66 30.81 6.73
C THR A 100 -3.86 29.75 5.64
N THR A 101 -4.44 30.13 4.50
CA THR A 101 -4.64 29.24 3.34
C THR A 101 -3.30 28.78 2.76
N GLN A 102 -2.32 29.69 2.64
CA GLN A 102 -0.97 29.35 2.18
C GLN A 102 -0.24 28.44 3.17
N GLY A 103 -0.43 28.62 4.48
CA GLY A 103 0.17 27.76 5.50
C GLY A 103 -0.38 26.34 5.47
N TYR A 104 -1.69 26.16 5.27
CA TYR A 104 -2.27 24.84 5.02
C TYR A 104 -1.77 24.22 3.71
N ALA A 105 -1.67 25.02 2.65
CA ALA A 105 -1.17 24.58 1.37
C ALA A 105 0.26 24.03 1.46
N LEU A 106 1.15 24.73 2.20
CA LEU A 106 2.51 24.27 2.46
C LEU A 106 2.54 22.99 3.29
N GLY A 107 1.72 22.88 4.34
CA GLY A 107 1.59 21.66 5.12
C GLY A 107 1.12 20.46 4.28
N ILE A 108 0.09 20.65 3.45
CA ILE A 108 -0.45 19.61 2.58
C ILE A 108 0.57 19.21 1.50
N THR A 109 1.29 20.16 0.91
CA THR A 109 2.27 19.88 -0.16
C THR A 109 3.49 19.13 0.38
N THR A 110 3.93 19.45 1.60
CA THR A 110 5.15 18.88 2.18
C THR A 110 4.90 17.56 2.92
N ILE A 111 3.85 17.50 3.74
CA ILE A 111 3.55 16.33 4.58
C ILE A 111 2.57 15.38 3.87
N GLY A 112 1.65 15.91 3.07
CA GLY A 112 0.58 15.14 2.43
C GLY A 112 1.07 13.98 1.55
N PRO A 113 2.09 14.16 0.68
CA PRO A 113 2.62 13.06 -0.13
C PRO A 113 3.23 11.94 0.71
N ILE A 114 3.95 12.29 1.79
CA ILE A 114 4.59 11.33 2.70
C ILE A 114 3.51 10.56 3.47
N ALA A 115 2.57 11.27 4.10
CA ALA A 115 1.49 10.67 4.87
C ALA A 115 0.59 9.77 4.02
N SER A 116 0.25 10.22 2.80
CA SER A 116 -0.59 9.45 1.88
C SER A 116 0.13 8.21 1.36
N SER A 117 1.42 8.31 1.01
CA SER A 117 2.21 7.15 0.58
C SER A 117 2.39 6.14 1.72
N ALA A 118 2.65 6.61 2.95
CA ALA A 118 2.74 5.76 4.12
C ALA A 118 1.42 5.03 4.41
N ALA A 119 0.28 5.70 4.27
CA ALA A 119 -1.04 5.08 4.43
C ALA A 119 -1.28 3.96 3.39
N VAL A 120 -0.87 4.17 2.14
CA VAL A 120 -0.95 3.12 1.09
C VAL A 120 -0.06 1.93 1.42
N LEU A 121 1.18 2.16 1.85
CA LEU A 121 2.10 1.09 2.24
C LEU A 121 1.58 0.28 3.43
N LEU A 122 1.07 0.96 4.47
CA LEU A 122 0.46 0.31 5.62
C LEU A 122 -0.78 -0.52 5.23
N ALA A 123 -1.64 0.02 4.36
CA ALA A 123 -2.81 -0.69 3.87
C ALA A 123 -2.43 -1.97 3.10
N ARG A 124 -1.40 -1.92 2.25
CA ARG A 124 -0.88 -3.09 1.53
C ARG A 124 -0.25 -4.13 2.47
N GLY A 125 0.50 -3.66 3.47
CA GLY A 125 1.07 -4.54 4.50
C GLY A 125 -0.01 -5.29 5.27
N LEU A 126 -1.09 -4.60 5.64
CA LEU A 126 -2.21 -5.21 6.35
C LEU A 126 -2.99 -6.22 5.50
N GLU A 127 -3.21 -5.93 4.22
CA GLU A 127 -3.83 -6.88 3.29
C GLU A 127 -2.97 -8.14 3.10
N THR A 128 -1.65 -7.99 3.01
CA THR A 128 -0.72 -9.11 2.88
C THR A 128 -0.76 -10.00 4.13
N ALA A 129 -0.72 -9.40 5.31
CA ALA A 129 -0.82 -10.12 6.58
C ALA A 129 -2.16 -10.88 6.70
N ARG A 130 -3.28 -10.25 6.30
CA ARG A 130 -4.59 -10.88 6.29
C ARG A 130 -4.66 -12.04 5.30
N GLY A 131 -4.05 -11.90 4.12
CA GLY A 131 -3.93 -12.97 3.13
C GLY A 131 -3.16 -14.18 3.66
N MET A 132 -2.02 -13.95 4.32
CA MET A 132 -1.24 -15.01 4.96
C MET A 132 -2.03 -15.71 6.06
N LEU A 133 -2.71 -14.97 6.93
CA LEU A 133 -3.52 -15.52 8.00
C LEU A 133 -4.63 -16.45 7.46
N ASN A 134 -5.35 -15.98 6.43
CA ASN A 134 -6.40 -16.76 5.78
C ASN A 134 -5.84 -18.03 5.11
N SER A 135 -4.64 -17.96 4.51
CA SER A 135 -3.99 -19.14 3.91
C SER A 135 -3.60 -20.19 4.95
N VAL A 136 -3.14 -19.75 6.12
CA VAL A 136 -2.79 -20.63 7.26
C VAL A 136 -4.06 -21.27 7.83
N VAL A 137 -5.12 -20.48 8.05
CA VAL A 137 -6.41 -20.98 8.52
C VAL A 137 -6.98 -22.01 7.54
N ASN A 138 -7.03 -21.70 6.24
CA ASN A 138 -7.52 -22.65 5.24
C ASN A 138 -6.67 -23.92 5.17
N SER A 139 -5.35 -23.82 5.34
CA SER A 139 -4.45 -24.97 5.40
C SER A 139 -4.72 -25.85 6.64
N LEU A 140 -5.03 -25.24 7.78
CA LEU A 140 -5.42 -25.95 9.00
C LEU A 140 -6.80 -26.59 8.84
N THR A 141 -7.78 -25.89 8.28
CA THR A 141 -9.11 -26.45 7.99
C THR A 141 -9.02 -27.64 7.05
N HIS A 142 -8.21 -27.56 5.98
CA HIS A 142 -8.02 -28.70 5.07
C HIS A 142 -7.34 -29.88 5.76
N LYS A 143 -6.39 -29.64 6.67
CA LYS A 143 -5.74 -30.71 7.46
C LYS A 143 -6.70 -31.36 8.45
N VAL A 144 -7.57 -30.57 9.10
CA VAL A 144 -8.60 -31.09 10.02
C VAL A 144 -9.65 -31.91 9.28
N VAL A 145 -10.11 -31.43 8.11
CA VAL A 145 -11.07 -32.15 7.26
C VAL A 145 -10.48 -33.46 6.72
N ASN A 146 -9.21 -33.47 6.29
CA ASN A 146 -8.53 -34.72 5.85
C ASN A 146 -8.22 -35.68 7.01
N ALA A 147 -8.03 -35.17 8.24
CA ALA A 147 -7.86 -36.01 9.43
C ALA A 147 -9.18 -36.65 9.91
N GLN A 148 -10.33 -36.21 9.38
CA GLN A 148 -11.66 -36.70 9.76
C GLN A 148 -12.33 -37.62 8.72
N THR A 149 -11.68 -37.90 7.59
CA THR A 149 -12.08 -39.04 6.74
C THR A 149 -11.53 -40.34 7.34
N PRO A 150 -12.36 -41.26 7.84
CA PRO A 150 -11.89 -42.57 8.31
C PRO A 150 -11.25 -43.35 7.15
N PRO A 151 -10.28 -44.24 7.43
CA PRO A 151 -9.67 -45.06 6.40
C PRO A 151 -10.76 -45.91 5.73
N VAL A 152 -10.99 -45.67 4.44
CA VAL A 152 -11.83 -46.54 3.61
C VAL A 152 -11.08 -47.86 3.50
N VAL A 153 -11.52 -48.84 4.29
CA VAL A 153 -11.07 -50.23 4.18
C VAL A 153 -11.47 -50.72 2.79
N PRO A 154 -10.53 -51.20 1.94
CA PRO A 154 -10.90 -51.74 0.64
C PRO A 154 -11.78 -52.98 0.87
N ALA A 155 -13.03 -52.91 0.42
CA ALA A 155 -13.99 -54.00 0.50
C ALA A 155 -13.51 -55.16 -0.40
N PHE A 156 -13.16 -56.28 0.25
CA PHE A 156 -13.02 -57.59 -0.39
C PHE A 156 -14.37 -57.99 -1.01
N SER A 157 -14.43 -58.18 -2.32
CA SER A 157 -15.54 -58.89 -2.97
C SER A 157 -15.13 -60.34 -3.25
N PRO A 158 -15.83 -61.35 -2.73
CA PRO A 158 -15.64 -62.73 -3.17
C PRO A 158 -16.60 -62.99 -4.34
N VAL A 159 -16.05 -63.27 -5.52
CA VAL A 159 -16.82 -63.92 -6.61
C VAL A 159 -16.18 -65.28 -6.87
N VAL A 160 -16.87 -66.30 -6.37
CA VAL A 160 -16.65 -67.73 -6.64
C VAL A 160 -17.47 -68.09 -7.87
N GLY A 161 -16.87 -68.75 -8.88
CA GLY A 161 -17.62 -69.27 -10.03
C GLY A 161 -16.78 -69.78 -11.21
N THR A 162 -15.88 -70.73 -10.94
CA THR A 162 -15.35 -71.85 -11.75
C THR A 162 -15.64 -72.00 -13.27
N ASN A 163 -14.54 -72.34 -13.97
CA ASN A 163 -14.34 -73.22 -15.13
C ASN A 163 -14.25 -72.63 -16.55
N SER A 164 -13.02 -72.42 -17.06
CA SER A 164 -12.39 -73.42 -17.94
C SER A 164 -10.87 -73.18 -18.09
N LEU A 165 -10.11 -74.26 -17.98
CA LEU A 165 -8.67 -74.39 -18.20
C LEU A 165 -8.34 -74.37 -19.70
N ALA A 166 -7.22 -73.74 -20.09
CA ALA A 166 -5.96 -74.44 -20.39
C ALA A 166 -5.02 -73.62 -21.29
N MET A 167 -3.75 -73.60 -20.88
CA MET A 167 -2.52 -73.65 -21.70
C MET A 167 -2.19 -72.46 -22.64
N THR A 168 -0.98 -71.93 -22.78
CA THR A 168 0.37 -72.12 -22.17
C THR A 168 1.26 -71.06 -22.83
N GLY A 169 2.27 -70.55 -22.11
CA GLY A 169 3.34 -69.70 -22.66
C GLY A 169 3.97 -68.84 -21.56
N ILE A 170 4.78 -69.42 -20.67
CA ILE A 170 6.26 -69.27 -20.66
C ILE A 170 6.65 -67.79 -20.50
N ASP A 171 6.72 -67.25 -19.29
CA ASP A 171 7.85 -67.27 -18.33
C ASP A 171 8.96 -66.25 -18.63
N MET A 172 9.05 -65.16 -17.85
CA MET A 172 10.17 -64.86 -16.92
C MET A 172 10.23 -63.37 -16.51
N ARG A 173 10.07 -63.18 -15.20
CA ARG A 173 10.89 -62.38 -14.25
C ARG A 173 11.22 -60.88 -14.50
N THR A 174 10.64 -60.08 -13.60
CA THR A 174 11.30 -59.19 -12.60
C THR A 174 12.65 -58.53 -12.93
N GLY A 175 12.72 -57.20 -12.77
CA GLY A 175 14.01 -56.52 -12.50
C GLY A 175 13.94 -55.00 -12.52
N PHE A 176 13.92 -54.39 -11.33
CA PHE A 176 14.45 -53.03 -11.13
C PHE A 176 15.94 -53.01 -11.53
N TYR A 177 16.41 -51.97 -12.24
CA TYR A 177 17.53 -51.11 -11.85
C TYR A 177 17.75 -49.97 -12.87
N VAL A 178 18.10 -48.82 -12.31
CA VAL A 178 18.58 -47.59 -12.92
C VAL A 178 20.03 -47.78 -13.36
N GLU A 179 20.40 -47.41 -14.60
CA GLU A 179 21.72 -46.85 -14.94
C GLU A 179 21.77 -46.32 -16.40
N GLY A 180 22.57 -45.28 -16.66
CA GLY A 180 23.10 -45.02 -18.01
C GLY A 180 22.96 -43.61 -18.57
N ARG A 181 23.91 -42.75 -18.17
CA ARG A 181 24.26 -41.41 -18.66
C ARG A 181 24.87 -41.45 -20.07
N GLU A 182 25.03 -40.25 -20.68
CA GLU A 182 25.87 -39.82 -21.84
C GLU A 182 24.99 -39.29 -23.01
N GLN A 183 25.13 -38.10 -23.61
CA GLN A 183 26.16 -37.06 -23.70
C GLN A 183 25.50 -35.76 -24.25
N GLY A 184 26.02 -34.58 -23.90
CA GLY A 184 25.61 -33.31 -24.52
C GLY A 184 25.88 -32.05 -23.70
N GLN A 185 27.14 -31.85 -23.32
CA GLN A 185 27.70 -30.74 -22.56
C GLN A 185 27.91 -29.49 -23.42
N ALA A 186 27.53 -28.31 -22.92
CA ALA A 186 28.29 -27.06 -23.10
C ALA A 186 27.81 -26.00 -22.09
N VAL A 187 28.64 -25.81 -21.07
CA VAL A 187 28.68 -24.63 -20.21
C VAL A 187 29.42 -23.56 -20.99
N ASP A 188 28.97 -22.31 -20.96
CA ASP A 188 29.85 -21.18 -21.28
C ASP A 188 29.69 -20.11 -20.20
N LEU A 189 30.82 -19.80 -19.56
CA LEU A 189 30.99 -18.85 -18.49
C LEU A 189 32.33 -18.14 -18.78
N VAL A 190 32.27 -16.80 -18.69
CA VAL A 190 33.37 -15.84 -18.44
C VAL A 190 34.11 -15.24 -19.64
N ASP A 191 33.95 -13.91 -19.80
CA ASP A 191 35.00 -12.86 -19.73
C ASP A 191 34.29 -11.49 -19.84
N VAL A 192 34.43 -10.45 -19.01
CA VAL A 192 35.49 -9.85 -18.17
C VAL A 192 36.66 -9.23 -18.94
N HIS A 193 36.45 -8.03 -19.50
CA HIS A 193 37.36 -6.87 -19.66
C HIS A 193 36.85 -6.03 -20.84
N ALA A 194 36.98 -4.71 -20.97
CA ALA A 194 37.39 -3.59 -20.14
C ALA A 194 37.10 -2.32 -20.98
N GLU A 195 36.92 -1.17 -20.34
CA GLU A 195 37.57 0.12 -20.63
C GLU A 195 36.70 1.35 -20.35
N LEU A 196 37.26 2.18 -19.47
CA LEU A 196 36.98 3.60 -19.28
C LEU A 196 37.07 4.36 -20.60
N GLN A 197 36.30 5.44 -20.76
CA GLN A 197 36.89 6.76 -21.06
C GLN A 197 36.04 7.92 -20.51
N ILE A 198 36.75 8.76 -19.77
CA ILE A 198 36.43 10.12 -19.34
C ILE A 198 36.72 11.06 -20.52
N LYS A 199 35.85 12.05 -20.80
CA LYS A 199 36.35 13.38 -21.24
C LYS A 199 35.36 14.52 -20.93
N PRO A 200 35.85 15.67 -20.43
CA PRO A 200 35.05 16.85 -20.13
C PRO A 200 34.98 17.83 -21.32
N ARG A 201 33.99 18.72 -21.29
CA ARG A 201 34.08 20.10 -21.79
C ARG A 201 33.17 21.00 -20.97
#